data_AF-A0A950BLD1-F1
#
_entry.id   AF-A0A950BLD1-F1
#
_cell.length_a   1.000
_cell.length_b   1.000
_cell.length_c   1.000
_cell.angle_alpha   90.00
_cell.angle_beta   90.00
_cell.angle_gamma   90.00
#
_symmetry.space_group_name_H-M   'P 1'
#
loop_
_entity.id
_entity.type
_entity.pdbx_description
1 polymer ?
#
loop_
_entity_poly.entity_id
_entity_poly.type
_entity_poly.pdbx_seq_one_letter_code
_entity_poly.pdbx_strand_id
1 'polypeptide(L)'
;FLERLFHGFDARREHPQLMHIATDGESYGHHHAHGDMALAHVLHRLSKDPDVRLTNYGEFLELHPPEWEVEIHEKSSWSCVHGVERWRADCGCKMRGDWHQKWRAPLREALDALKDQLDHLFSTRGRECFPNPWAARDAFIEVILNRESSGAVQDFVKKHGHADLDDVQTTDALRLLEMQQDAMLMFTSCGWFFDEISGLETVQCLLYAARAMALARTFHRDFEPAFVEALAAAPSNLPRFGNGSGVWNQIIRPAVVDLDRVLAHHAISLIYGSPDDENGGRVYSYDMEILDQEIRSRGRGHLAVGRLRARSRRTWNEAETYFVVVHFGGLDFHAVLGQDMELDEYQAFKLRLMATYRAGSLADVMSLLSSEFPGKAHRLDDLFRDEQRRVIGIVLADRFEDYQRSFEHLANQDEEVLNRLGQLNYPIPKPLRAAASAYIDHHLEEQIARLERGEETTLAGIEHLHERGKAWGYLPETTILEKIVAEAMKRTLDRIEPEADLAAITARVGLLLDTCALLGVKPDLWQVQNQFLGAFLELSLTAAMNAPLRETFATLATRLNVSPSLLGWRP
;
A
#
# COMPACT_ATOMS: atom_id res chain seq x y z
N PHE A 1 33.89 0.89 -12.48
CA PHE A 1 33.33 2.00 -11.67
C PHE A 1 34.42 2.67 -10.83
N LEU A 2 35.12 1.94 -9.95
CA LEU A 2 36.24 2.44 -9.15
C LEU A 2 37.30 3.20 -9.98
N GLU A 3 37.78 2.62 -11.08
CA GLU A 3 38.73 3.28 -11.99
C GLU A 3 38.22 4.65 -12.50
N ARG A 4 36.92 4.77 -12.76
CA ARG A 4 36.30 6.02 -13.23
C ARG A 4 36.25 7.09 -12.15
N LEU A 5 36.16 6.71 -10.87
CA LEU A 5 36.30 7.65 -9.74
C LEU A 5 37.73 8.20 -9.68
N PHE A 6 38.74 7.33 -9.79
CA PHE A 6 40.13 7.74 -9.78
C PHE A 6 40.49 8.67 -10.94
N HIS A 7 39.92 8.45 -12.13
CA HIS A 7 40.09 9.36 -13.28
C HIS A 7 39.54 10.77 -13.06
N GLY A 8 38.73 11.02 -12.02
CA GLY A 8 38.24 12.35 -11.69
C GLY A 8 39.31 13.29 -11.13
N PHE A 9 40.43 12.75 -10.63
CA PHE A 9 41.54 13.53 -10.09
C PHE A 9 42.58 13.86 -11.17
N ASP A 10 43.13 15.07 -11.14
CA ASP A 10 44.22 15.50 -12.04
C ASP A 10 45.50 15.75 -11.24
N ALA A 11 46.51 14.92 -11.45
CA ALA A 11 47.80 15.01 -10.74
C ALA A 11 48.58 16.31 -11.01
N ARG A 12 48.18 17.11 -12.02
CA ARG A 12 48.82 18.40 -12.34
C ARG A 12 48.27 19.56 -11.50
N ARG A 13 47.18 19.35 -10.76
CA ARG A 13 46.55 20.40 -9.94
C ARG A 13 47.17 20.39 -8.55
N GLU A 14 47.66 21.54 -8.11
CA GLU A 14 48.33 21.70 -6.81
C GLU A 14 47.40 22.11 -5.66
N HIS A 15 46.12 22.34 -5.96
CA HIS A 15 45.08 22.65 -4.97
C HIS A 15 44.33 21.38 -4.52
N PRO A 16 43.63 21.41 -3.37
CA PRO A 16 42.73 20.33 -2.95
C PRO A 16 41.70 19.97 -4.03
N GLN A 17 41.41 18.68 -4.22
CA GLN A 17 40.47 18.19 -5.22
C GLN A 17 39.38 17.35 -4.56
N LEU A 18 38.14 17.56 -4.97
CA LEU A 18 36.99 16.73 -4.58
C LEU A 18 36.41 16.06 -5.83
N MET A 19 36.46 14.73 -5.86
CA MET A 19 35.68 13.95 -6.82
C MET A 19 34.34 13.60 -6.19
N HIS A 20 33.24 13.97 -6.84
CA HIS A 20 31.90 13.74 -6.33
C HIS A 20 31.02 13.03 -7.36
N ILE A 21 30.10 12.22 -6.85
CA ILE A 21 29.00 11.62 -7.62
C ILE A 21 27.73 11.79 -6.77
N ALA A 22 26.66 12.27 -7.40
CA ALA A 22 25.33 12.28 -6.83
C ALA A 22 24.42 11.41 -7.70
N THR A 23 23.68 10.51 -7.08
CA THR A 23 22.69 9.63 -7.72
C THR A 23 21.52 9.46 -6.76
N ASP A 24 20.34 9.18 -7.31
CA ASP A 24 19.19 8.76 -6.51
C ASP A 24 19.54 7.47 -5.76
N GLY A 25 19.18 7.37 -4.48
CA GLY A 25 19.57 6.26 -3.61
C GLY A 25 19.01 4.92 -4.10
N GLU A 26 17.84 4.97 -4.72
CA GLU A 26 17.13 3.87 -5.38
C GLU A 26 17.93 3.25 -6.54
N SER A 27 18.96 3.94 -7.04
CA SER A 27 19.90 3.36 -8.02
C SER A 27 20.58 2.09 -7.48
N TYR A 28 20.79 2.01 -6.17
CA TYR A 28 21.52 0.93 -5.53
C TYR A 28 20.56 -0.11 -4.94
N GLY A 29 20.23 -1.13 -5.73
CA GLY A 29 19.40 -2.27 -5.32
C GLY A 29 18.00 -2.28 -5.93
N HIS A 30 17.33 -1.12 -6.06
CA HIS A 30 15.97 -1.05 -6.63
C HIS A 30 15.99 -0.95 -8.17
N HIS A 31 16.74 0.00 -8.74
CA HIS A 31 16.85 0.13 -10.20
C HIS A 31 17.96 -0.75 -10.81
N HIS A 32 19.02 -1.02 -10.05
CA HIS A 32 20.08 -1.94 -10.43
C HIS A 32 20.24 -3.03 -9.38
N ALA A 33 19.87 -4.26 -9.75
CA ALA A 33 20.07 -5.44 -8.92
C ALA A 33 21.54 -5.53 -8.48
N HIS A 34 21.75 -5.77 -7.18
CA HIS A 34 23.07 -5.82 -6.53
C HIS A 34 23.89 -4.52 -6.58
N GLY A 35 23.28 -3.38 -6.93
CA GLY A 35 23.95 -2.08 -6.93
C GLY A 35 24.42 -1.65 -5.54
N ASP A 36 23.65 -1.99 -4.51
CA ASP A 36 24.00 -1.85 -3.09
C ASP A 36 25.28 -2.61 -2.72
N MET A 37 25.42 -3.86 -3.17
CA MET A 37 26.63 -4.67 -2.94
C MET A 37 27.85 -4.07 -3.65
N ALA A 38 27.66 -3.59 -4.89
CA ALA A 38 28.72 -2.92 -5.63
C ALA A 38 29.18 -1.63 -4.92
N LEU A 39 28.24 -0.82 -4.42
CA LEU A 39 28.54 0.39 -3.65
C LEU A 39 29.28 0.04 -2.35
N ALA A 40 28.82 -0.95 -1.59
CA ALA A 40 29.47 -1.39 -0.36
C ALA A 40 30.92 -1.87 -0.61
N HIS A 41 31.13 -2.65 -1.68
CA HIS A 41 32.47 -3.08 -2.08
C HIS A 41 33.38 -1.89 -2.42
N VAL A 42 32.88 -0.91 -3.16
CA VAL A 42 33.63 0.30 -3.55
C VAL A 42 33.99 1.13 -2.33
N LEU A 43 33.05 1.40 -1.42
CA LEU A 43 33.30 2.14 -0.19
C LEU A 43 34.34 1.43 0.68
N HIS A 44 34.24 0.11 0.83
CA HIS A 44 35.21 -0.69 1.57
C HIS A 44 36.61 -0.65 0.95
N ARG A 45 36.71 -0.65 -0.39
CA ARG A 45 38.00 -0.56 -1.07
C ARG A 45 38.63 0.83 -0.92
N LEU A 46 37.82 1.88 -1.01
CA LEU A 46 38.27 3.28 -0.86
C LEU A 46 38.66 3.60 0.59
N SER A 47 37.95 3.06 1.58
CA SER A 47 38.28 3.29 3.00
C SER A 47 39.63 2.69 3.43
N LYS A 48 40.19 1.80 2.61
CA LYS A 48 41.50 1.15 2.82
C LYS A 48 42.60 1.74 1.93
N ASP A 49 42.25 2.67 1.06
CA ASP A 49 43.19 3.26 0.11
C ASP A 49 43.90 4.46 0.76
N PRO A 50 45.25 4.50 0.82
CA PRO A 50 45.97 5.60 1.47
C PRO A 50 45.96 6.88 0.63
N ASP A 51 45.67 6.80 -0.67
CA ASP A 51 45.79 7.93 -1.61
C ASP A 51 44.46 8.70 -1.77
N VAL A 52 43.36 8.20 -1.19
CA VAL A 52 42.03 8.81 -1.26
C VAL A 52 41.37 8.83 0.11
N ARG A 53 40.74 9.96 0.43
CA ARG A 53 39.91 10.11 1.63
C ARG A 53 38.44 10.19 1.25
N LEU A 54 37.63 9.31 1.83
CA LEU A 54 36.18 9.47 1.82
C LEU A 54 35.80 10.64 2.73
N THR A 55 35.04 11.59 2.20
CA THR A 55 34.62 12.82 2.90
C THR A 55 33.23 13.25 2.42
N ASN A 56 32.62 14.20 3.14
CA ASN A 56 31.39 14.87 2.74
C ASN A 56 31.67 16.34 2.39
N TYR A 57 30.69 17.03 1.78
CA TYR A 57 30.88 18.42 1.36
C TYR A 57 31.20 19.37 2.52
N GLY A 58 30.59 19.17 3.69
CA GLY A 58 30.81 20.03 4.86
C GLY A 58 32.24 19.95 5.37
N GLU A 59 32.74 18.74 5.60
CA GLU A 59 34.13 18.52 6.06
C GLU A 59 35.14 19.06 5.03
N PHE A 60 34.92 18.80 3.74
CA PHE A 60 35.82 19.32 2.70
C PHE A 60 35.85 20.85 2.69
N LEU A 61 34.69 21.52 2.78
CA LEU A 61 34.60 22.98 2.77
C LEU A 61 35.16 23.65 4.03
N GLU A 62 35.09 22.98 5.19
CA GLU A 62 35.74 23.45 6.43
C GLU A 62 37.28 23.41 6.33
N LEU A 63 37.83 22.35 5.72
CA LEU A 63 39.27 22.19 5.54
C LEU A 63 39.81 23.01 4.35
N HIS A 64 38.98 23.23 3.35
CA HIS A 64 39.34 23.87 2.08
C HIS A 64 38.26 24.90 1.67
N PRO A 65 38.25 26.10 2.29
CA PRO A 65 37.28 27.14 1.96
C PRO A 65 37.31 27.53 0.47
N PRO A 66 36.17 27.89 -0.13
CA PRO A 66 36.10 28.22 -1.55
C PRO A 66 36.85 29.53 -1.85
N GLU A 67 37.78 29.47 -2.80
CA GLU A 67 38.55 30.64 -3.27
C GLU A 67 38.05 31.18 -4.62
N TRP A 68 37.13 30.46 -5.26
CA TRP A 68 36.63 30.77 -6.60
C TRP A 68 35.12 30.98 -6.59
N GLU A 69 34.68 31.89 -7.46
CA GLU A 69 33.27 32.10 -7.77
C GLU A 69 32.93 31.42 -9.10
N VAL A 70 31.72 30.90 -9.19
CA VAL A 70 31.17 30.31 -10.41
C VAL A 70 29.77 30.86 -10.64
N GLU A 71 29.42 31.09 -11.90
CA GLU A 71 28.06 31.46 -12.29
C GLU A 71 27.27 30.20 -12.64
N ILE A 72 26.08 30.06 -12.08
CA ILE A 72 25.17 28.96 -12.40
C ILE A 72 24.35 29.35 -13.62
N HIS A 73 24.26 28.45 -14.61
CA HIS A 73 23.28 28.61 -15.66
C HIS A 73 21.87 28.49 -15.05
N GLU A 74 21.20 29.63 -14.93
CA GLU A 74 19.86 29.73 -14.35
C GLU A 74 18.89 28.76 -15.03
N LYS A 75 18.00 28.15 -14.22
CA LYS A 75 17.02 27.15 -14.70
C LYS A 75 17.66 25.94 -15.41
N SER A 76 18.92 25.63 -15.13
CA SER A 76 19.52 24.35 -15.49
C SER A 76 18.99 23.19 -14.63
N SER A 77 19.28 21.96 -15.04
CA SER A 77 19.02 20.77 -14.23
C SER A 77 20.07 19.71 -14.52
N TRP A 78 20.26 18.79 -13.58
CA TRP A 78 21.19 17.68 -13.73
C TRP A 78 20.69 16.56 -14.67
N SER A 79 19.38 16.47 -14.90
CA SER A 79 18.73 15.33 -15.59
C SER A 79 18.03 15.70 -16.91
N CYS A 80 18.16 16.95 -17.35
CA CYS A 80 17.68 17.40 -18.66
C CYS A 80 18.61 18.43 -19.27
N VAL A 81 19.04 18.18 -20.51
CA VAL A 81 19.88 19.10 -21.29
C VAL A 81 19.18 20.43 -21.61
N HIS A 82 17.86 20.46 -21.52
CA HIS A 82 17.03 21.66 -21.69
C HIS A 82 16.71 22.36 -20.35
N GLY A 83 17.46 22.06 -19.29
CA GLY A 83 17.27 22.67 -17.98
C GLY A 83 15.98 22.21 -17.31
N VAL A 84 15.22 23.14 -16.74
CA VAL A 84 13.93 22.83 -16.06
C VAL A 84 12.77 22.60 -17.03
N GLU A 85 12.99 22.72 -18.35
CA GLU A 85 11.91 22.57 -19.34
C GLU A 85 11.31 21.15 -19.35
N ARG A 86 12.01 20.15 -18.79
CA ARG A 86 11.41 18.83 -18.50
C ARG A 86 10.17 18.94 -17.61
N TRP A 87 10.13 19.87 -16.66
CA TRP A 87 9.00 20.02 -15.73
C TRP A 87 8.03 21.14 -16.12
N ARG A 88 8.26 21.80 -17.26
CA ARG A 88 7.52 23.01 -17.65
C ARG A 88 6.89 22.90 -19.03
N ALA A 89 7.58 22.31 -20.00
CA ALA A 89 7.18 22.33 -21.40
C ALA A 89 7.38 20.98 -22.10
N ASP A 90 6.93 20.92 -23.36
CA ASP A 90 7.21 19.82 -24.27
C ASP A 90 8.65 19.90 -24.81
N CYS A 91 9.63 19.71 -23.92
CA CYS A 91 11.06 19.77 -24.27
C CYS A 91 11.55 18.56 -25.08
N GLY A 92 10.69 17.57 -25.33
CA GLY A 92 10.99 16.37 -26.11
C GLY A 92 11.81 15.30 -25.37
N CYS A 93 12.21 15.53 -24.11
CA CYS A 93 12.88 14.54 -23.26
C CYS A 93 11.90 13.47 -22.77
N LYS A 94 11.53 12.58 -23.69
CA LYS A 94 10.48 11.57 -23.52
C LYS A 94 11.01 10.17 -23.26
N MET A 95 10.24 9.39 -22.52
CA MET A 95 10.52 7.98 -22.26
C MET A 95 9.98 7.09 -23.40
N ARG A 96 8.89 7.50 -24.04
CA ARG A 96 8.26 6.80 -25.18
C ARG A 96 8.34 7.64 -26.46
N GLY A 97 8.85 7.01 -27.51
CA GLY A 97 9.17 7.66 -28.79
C GLY A 97 7.97 8.28 -29.52
N ASP A 98 6.77 7.78 -29.30
CA ASP A 98 5.52 8.18 -29.96
C ASP A 98 4.70 9.20 -29.16
N TRP A 99 5.08 9.49 -27.91
CA TRP A 99 4.31 10.37 -27.02
C TRP A 99 4.84 11.81 -27.03
N HIS A 100 4.02 12.73 -26.51
CA HIS A 100 4.30 14.16 -26.34
C HIS A 100 4.10 14.62 -24.90
N GLN A 101 4.68 15.77 -24.51
CA GLN A 101 4.54 16.32 -23.16
C GLN A 101 3.84 17.70 -23.14
N LYS A 102 3.01 17.96 -24.14
CA LYS A 102 2.24 19.22 -24.30
C LYS A 102 1.32 19.55 -23.14
N TRP A 103 0.97 18.59 -22.30
CA TRP A 103 0.13 18.78 -21.11
C TRP A 103 0.82 19.49 -19.96
N ARG A 104 2.17 19.52 -19.92
CA ARG A 104 2.94 20.02 -18.78
C ARG A 104 2.67 21.49 -18.46
N ALA A 105 2.69 22.35 -19.48
CA ALA A 105 2.44 23.79 -19.32
C ALA A 105 0.98 24.06 -18.91
N PRO A 106 -0.05 23.55 -19.62
CA PRO A 106 -1.44 23.72 -19.21
C PRO A 106 -1.75 23.19 -17.80
N LEU A 107 -1.17 22.04 -17.41
CA LEU A 107 -1.33 21.52 -16.05
C LEU A 107 -0.74 22.50 -15.03
N ARG A 108 0.48 23.00 -15.29
CA ARG A 108 1.15 23.94 -14.38
C ARG A 108 0.34 25.23 -14.23
N GLU A 109 -0.15 25.79 -15.33
CA GLU A 109 -1.01 26.98 -15.33
C GLU A 109 -2.30 26.75 -14.53
N ALA A 110 -2.96 25.60 -14.70
CA ALA A 110 -4.16 25.25 -13.94
C ALA A 110 -3.88 25.13 -12.43
N LEU A 111 -2.76 24.53 -12.04
CA LEU A 111 -2.37 24.38 -10.63
C LEU A 111 -1.92 25.70 -10.00
N ASP A 112 -1.18 26.55 -10.74
CA ASP A 112 -0.80 27.89 -10.28
C ASP A 112 -2.06 28.75 -10.04
N ALA A 113 -3.04 28.71 -10.96
CA ALA A 113 -4.32 29.43 -10.79
C ALA A 113 -5.13 28.92 -9.59
N LEU A 114 -5.16 27.59 -9.35
CA LEU A 114 -5.78 27.01 -8.16
C LEU A 114 -5.04 27.43 -6.89
N LYS A 115 -3.70 27.43 -6.91
CA LYS A 115 -2.86 27.83 -5.77
C LYS A 115 -3.14 29.27 -5.36
N ASP A 116 -3.26 30.20 -6.31
CA ASP A 116 -3.58 31.60 -6.03
C ASP A 116 -4.94 31.75 -5.30
N GLN A 117 -5.95 30.97 -5.72
CA GLN A 117 -7.26 30.97 -5.08
C GLN A 117 -7.22 30.38 -3.66
N LEU A 118 -6.50 29.27 -3.46
CA LEU A 118 -6.31 28.64 -2.16
C LEU A 118 -5.50 29.52 -1.21
N ASP A 119 -4.50 30.23 -1.70
CA ASP A 119 -3.69 31.17 -0.94
C ASP A 119 -4.48 32.40 -0.53
N HIS A 120 -5.32 32.91 -1.43
CA HIS A 120 -6.24 33.98 -1.08
C HIS A 120 -7.20 33.53 0.04
N LEU A 121 -7.84 32.37 -0.11
CA LEU A 121 -8.73 31.80 0.92
C LEU A 121 -7.99 31.61 2.26
N PHE A 122 -6.79 31.02 2.23
CA PHE A 122 -5.97 30.82 3.43
C PHE A 122 -5.58 32.14 4.11
N SER A 123 -5.13 33.13 3.33
CA SER A 123 -4.69 34.42 3.87
C SER A 123 -5.83 35.25 4.49
N THR A 124 -7.07 35.03 4.03
CA THR A 124 -8.27 35.72 4.52
C THR A 124 -8.84 35.00 5.74
N ARG A 125 -9.23 33.73 5.60
CA ARG A 125 -9.83 32.93 6.68
C ARG A 125 -8.84 32.57 7.77
N GLY A 126 -7.58 32.31 7.41
CA GLY A 126 -6.54 32.00 8.39
C GLY A 126 -6.31 33.12 9.40
N ARG A 127 -6.63 34.39 9.09
CA ARG A 127 -6.52 35.50 10.06
C ARG A 127 -7.51 35.40 11.21
N GLU A 128 -8.64 34.72 10.99
CA GLU A 128 -9.62 34.42 12.03
C GLU A 128 -9.06 33.38 13.02
N CYS A 129 -8.11 32.55 12.59
CA CYS A 129 -7.49 31.51 13.42
C CYS A 129 -6.11 31.90 13.98
N PHE A 130 -5.31 32.66 13.23
CA PHE A 130 -3.91 32.91 13.50
C PHE A 130 -3.56 34.41 13.40
N PRO A 131 -2.76 34.98 14.31
CA PRO A 131 -2.21 36.34 14.15
C PRO A 131 -1.38 36.49 12.88
N ASN A 132 -0.62 35.46 12.51
CA ASN A 132 0.14 35.38 11.27
C ASN A 132 -0.05 34.01 10.60
N PRO A 133 -0.99 33.88 9.64
CA PRO A 133 -1.32 32.60 9.01
C PRO A 133 -0.13 31.96 8.28
N TRP A 134 0.72 32.77 7.64
CA TRP A 134 1.87 32.26 6.89
C TRP A 134 2.97 31.71 7.80
N ALA A 135 3.24 32.38 8.92
CA ALA A 135 4.15 31.85 9.93
C ALA A 135 3.61 30.55 10.56
N ALA A 136 2.29 30.47 10.79
CA ALA A 136 1.65 29.24 11.27
C ALA A 136 1.79 28.10 10.24
N ARG A 137 1.55 28.37 8.95
CA ARG A 137 1.78 27.38 7.87
C ARG A 137 3.21 26.83 7.88
N ASP A 138 4.22 27.71 7.96
CA ASP A 138 5.63 27.27 7.95
C ASP A 138 5.98 26.43 9.18
N ALA A 139 5.44 26.80 10.34
CA ALA A 139 5.62 26.05 11.58
C ALA A 139 4.83 24.73 11.62
N PHE A 140 3.86 24.52 10.73
CA PHE A 140 2.99 23.33 10.75
C PHE A 140 3.74 22.02 10.51
N ILE A 141 4.99 22.08 10.03
CA ILE A 141 5.90 20.93 10.00
C ILE A 141 6.08 20.28 11.38
N GLU A 142 6.00 21.06 12.47
CA GLU A 142 6.04 20.56 13.85
C GLU A 142 4.91 19.54 14.10
N VAL A 143 3.71 19.80 13.57
CA VAL A 143 2.56 18.89 13.66
C VAL A 143 2.70 17.72 12.70
N ILE A 144 3.15 17.95 11.47
CA ILE A 144 3.30 16.89 10.46
C ILE A 144 4.27 15.80 10.95
N LEU A 145 5.41 16.19 11.55
CA LEU A 145 6.42 15.26 12.03
C LEU A 145 6.04 14.54 13.34
N ASN A 146 5.18 15.15 14.17
CA ASN A 146 4.84 14.65 15.50
C ASN A 146 3.36 14.31 15.66
N ARG A 147 2.68 13.98 14.56
CA ARG A 147 1.21 13.83 14.54
C ARG A 147 0.69 12.68 15.41
N GLU A 148 1.53 11.68 15.66
CA GLU A 148 1.24 10.55 16.55
C GLU A 148 1.51 10.87 18.04
N SER A 149 2.19 11.98 18.34
CA SER A 149 2.43 12.42 19.71
C SER A 149 1.18 13.06 20.31
N SER A 150 0.83 12.66 21.53
CA SER A 150 -0.24 13.31 22.27
C SER A 150 0.12 14.78 22.55
N GLY A 151 -0.76 15.71 22.16
CA GLY A 151 -0.59 17.13 22.46
C GLY A 151 0.06 17.99 21.37
N ALA A 152 0.65 17.41 20.31
CA ALA A 152 1.39 18.18 19.30
C ALA A 152 0.52 19.26 18.62
N VAL A 153 -0.73 18.94 18.32
CA VAL A 153 -1.69 19.90 17.74
C VAL A 153 -2.07 20.98 18.76
N GLN A 154 -2.33 20.60 20.01
CA GLN A 154 -2.70 21.53 21.07
C GLN A 154 -1.57 22.53 21.36
N ASP A 155 -0.32 22.05 21.41
CA ASP A 155 0.85 22.89 21.60
C ASP A 155 1.06 23.86 20.43
N PHE A 156 0.86 23.38 19.20
CA PHE A 156 0.92 24.20 18.01
C PHE A 156 -0.15 25.30 18.03
N VAL A 157 -1.41 24.95 18.29
CA VAL A 157 -2.52 25.92 18.37
C VAL A 157 -2.27 26.95 19.47
N LYS A 158 -1.78 26.53 20.63
CA LYS A 158 -1.42 27.44 21.74
C LYS A 158 -0.32 28.43 21.37
N LYS A 159 0.65 28.00 20.55
CA LYS A 159 1.81 28.81 20.15
C LYS A 159 1.50 29.75 18.98
N HIS A 160 0.69 29.31 18.02
CA HIS A 160 0.49 30.01 16.75
C HIS A 160 -0.94 30.53 16.53
N GLY A 161 -1.94 29.98 17.21
CA GLY A 161 -3.34 30.39 17.15
C GLY A 161 -3.67 31.60 18.03
N HIS A 162 -4.86 32.16 17.85
CA HIS A 162 -5.41 33.11 18.81
C HIS A 162 -5.74 32.41 20.15
N ALA A 163 -5.70 33.16 21.24
CA ALA A 163 -5.85 32.60 22.59
C ALA A 163 -7.27 32.12 22.91
N ASP A 164 -8.26 32.56 22.14
CA ASP A 164 -9.70 32.39 22.35
C ASP A 164 -10.38 31.51 21.28
N LEU A 165 -9.61 30.72 20.53
CA LEU A 165 -10.19 29.79 19.55
C LEU A 165 -11.10 28.75 20.23
N ASP A 166 -12.33 28.66 19.75
CA ASP A 166 -13.23 27.56 20.09
C ASP A 166 -12.90 26.27 19.30
N ASP A 167 -13.63 25.20 19.57
CA ASP A 167 -13.41 23.89 18.93
C ASP A 167 -13.69 23.92 17.42
N VAL A 168 -14.65 24.75 16.98
CA VAL A 168 -15.01 24.91 15.56
C VAL A 168 -13.90 25.68 14.84
N GLN A 169 -13.46 26.79 15.41
CA GLN A 169 -12.37 27.60 14.89
C GLN A 169 -11.04 26.83 14.89
N THR A 170 -10.81 25.96 15.88
CA THR A 170 -9.65 25.05 15.90
C THR A 170 -9.72 24.04 14.76
N THR A 171 -10.89 23.45 14.52
CA THR A 171 -11.13 22.55 13.38
C THR A 171 -10.89 23.27 12.05
N ASP A 172 -11.38 24.51 11.90
CA ASP A 172 -11.17 25.33 10.71
C ASP A 172 -9.70 25.72 10.53
N ALA A 173 -8.99 26.03 11.61
CA ALA A 173 -7.55 26.29 11.60
C ALA A 173 -6.79 25.09 11.03
N LEU A 174 -7.13 23.87 11.45
CA LEU A 174 -6.54 22.64 10.93
C LEU A 174 -6.91 22.39 9.46
N ARG A 175 -8.18 22.57 9.07
CA ARG A 175 -8.63 22.45 7.67
C ARG A 175 -7.84 23.38 6.74
N LEU A 176 -7.60 24.62 7.17
CA LEU A 176 -6.84 25.62 6.42
C LEU A 176 -5.36 25.23 6.27
N LEU A 177 -4.73 24.70 7.33
CA LEU A 177 -3.34 24.24 7.29
C LEU A 177 -3.16 22.99 6.42
N GLU A 178 -4.06 22.01 6.55
CA GLU A 178 -4.10 20.82 5.69
C GLU A 178 -4.33 21.20 4.22
N MET A 179 -5.22 22.17 3.96
CA MET A 179 -5.45 22.69 2.61
C MET A 179 -4.17 23.28 2.00
N GLN A 180 -3.39 24.04 2.77
CA GLN A 180 -2.11 24.57 2.31
C GLN A 180 -1.05 23.49 2.13
N GLN A 181 -1.03 22.47 2.97
CA GLN A 181 -0.15 21.31 2.79
C GLN A 181 -0.44 20.63 1.44
N ASP A 182 -1.69 20.30 1.14
CA ASP A 182 -2.08 19.68 -0.14
C ASP A 182 -1.84 20.63 -1.33
N ALA A 183 -2.05 21.94 -1.15
CA ALA A 183 -1.75 22.96 -2.16
C ALA A 183 -0.25 23.08 -2.48
N MET A 184 0.63 22.68 -1.55
CA MET A 184 2.07 22.56 -1.81
C MET A 184 2.41 21.21 -2.44
N LEU A 185 1.83 20.12 -1.94
CA LEU A 185 2.09 18.76 -2.43
C LEU A 185 1.68 18.55 -3.88
N MET A 186 0.67 19.26 -4.39
CA MET A 186 0.28 19.19 -5.81
C MET A 186 1.37 19.66 -6.79
N PHE A 187 2.47 20.26 -6.30
CA PHE A 187 3.65 20.62 -7.09
C PHE A 187 4.82 19.63 -6.94
N THR A 188 4.57 18.41 -6.47
CA THR A 188 5.59 17.35 -6.42
C THR A 188 6.15 17.11 -7.83
N SER A 189 7.45 17.35 -8.02
CA SER A 189 8.07 17.43 -9.35
C SER A 189 8.00 16.12 -10.17
N CYS A 190 7.91 14.96 -9.51
CA CYS A 190 7.69 13.67 -10.18
C CYS A 190 6.46 13.70 -11.09
N GLY A 191 5.44 14.50 -10.74
CA GLY A 191 4.22 14.69 -11.53
C GLY A 191 4.40 15.34 -12.89
N TRP A 192 5.60 15.80 -13.25
CA TRP A 192 5.92 16.26 -14.61
C TRP A 192 7.02 15.46 -15.29
N PHE A 193 7.62 14.46 -14.61
CA PHE A 193 8.81 13.81 -15.12
C PHE A 193 8.54 12.92 -16.34
N PHE A 194 7.41 12.20 -16.32
CA PHE A 194 7.01 11.25 -17.35
C PHE A 194 6.18 11.88 -18.46
N ASP A 195 5.77 11.07 -19.43
CA ASP A 195 5.22 11.54 -20.69
C ASP A 195 3.71 11.81 -20.64
N GLU A 196 2.99 11.37 -19.60
CA GLU A 196 1.53 11.29 -19.61
C GLU A 196 0.86 11.88 -18.36
N ILE A 197 -0.18 12.68 -18.58
CA ILE A 197 -0.97 13.32 -17.53
C ILE A 197 -1.79 12.32 -16.69
N SER A 198 -2.15 11.16 -17.26
CA SER A 198 -2.77 10.07 -16.49
C SER A 198 -1.77 9.13 -15.81
N GLY A 199 -0.47 9.47 -15.77
CA GLY A 199 0.56 8.72 -15.04
C GLY A 199 0.32 8.77 -13.53
N LEU A 200 0.87 7.79 -12.80
CA LEU A 200 0.63 7.67 -11.34
C LEU A 200 1.08 8.92 -10.58
N GLU A 201 2.21 9.49 -10.96
CA GLU A 201 2.82 10.66 -10.34
C GLU A 201 1.97 11.92 -10.56
N THR A 202 1.51 12.13 -11.79
CA THR A 202 0.65 13.27 -12.15
C THR A 202 -0.73 13.13 -11.52
N VAL A 203 -1.28 11.92 -11.52
CA VAL A 203 -2.54 11.59 -10.82
C VAL A 203 -2.42 11.90 -9.34
N GLN A 204 -1.29 11.59 -8.69
CA GLN A 204 -1.07 11.93 -7.29
C GLN A 204 -1.10 13.44 -7.05
N CYS A 205 -0.51 14.25 -7.94
CA CYS A 205 -0.58 15.71 -7.87
C CYS A 205 -2.03 16.22 -7.99
N LEU A 206 -2.81 15.64 -8.90
CA LEU A 206 -4.23 15.96 -9.06
C LEU A 206 -5.08 15.51 -7.86
N LEU A 207 -4.73 14.41 -7.18
CA LEU A 207 -5.38 13.98 -5.95
C LEU A 207 -5.14 14.97 -4.80
N TYR A 208 -3.93 15.53 -4.69
CA TYR A 208 -3.66 16.62 -3.74
C TYR A 208 -4.49 17.86 -4.07
N ALA A 209 -4.56 18.26 -5.34
CA ALA A 209 -5.44 19.36 -5.77
C ALA A 209 -6.92 19.11 -5.43
N ALA A 210 -7.41 17.88 -5.65
CA ALA A 210 -8.75 17.47 -5.27
C ALA A 210 -8.99 17.58 -3.76
N ARG A 211 -8.01 17.15 -2.95
CA ARG A 211 -8.09 17.24 -1.49
C ARG A 211 -8.12 18.69 -1.01
N ALA A 212 -7.25 19.56 -1.55
CA ALA A 212 -7.24 20.98 -1.22
C ALA A 212 -8.58 21.65 -1.58
N MET A 213 -9.15 21.36 -2.76
CA MET A 213 -10.48 21.86 -3.14
C MET A 213 -11.60 21.32 -2.26
N ALA A 214 -11.54 20.05 -1.84
CA ALA A 214 -12.51 19.47 -0.92
C ALA A 214 -12.49 20.19 0.45
N LEU A 215 -11.32 20.57 0.94
CA LEU A 215 -11.19 21.39 2.15
C LEU A 215 -11.72 22.82 1.93
N ALA A 216 -11.43 23.44 0.79
CA ALA A 216 -11.94 24.76 0.44
C ALA A 216 -13.48 24.83 0.41
N ARG A 217 -14.16 23.74 0.00
CA ARG A 217 -15.63 23.65 -0.01
C ARG A 217 -16.27 23.80 1.36
N THR A 218 -15.57 23.41 2.43
CA THR A 218 -16.05 23.62 3.80
C THR A 218 -16.20 25.10 4.15
N PHE A 219 -15.50 25.98 3.43
CA PHE A 219 -15.61 27.44 3.51
C PHE A 219 -16.50 28.03 2.41
N HIS A 220 -17.39 27.22 1.83
CA HIS A 220 -18.31 27.59 0.75
C HIS A 220 -17.61 28.09 -0.52
N ARG A 221 -16.42 27.55 -0.82
CA ARG A 221 -15.68 27.82 -2.06
C ARG A 221 -15.54 26.55 -2.88
N ASP A 222 -16.20 26.51 -4.05
CA ASP A 222 -16.07 25.41 -4.99
C ASP A 222 -15.21 25.84 -6.18
N PHE A 223 -13.95 25.40 -6.17
CA PHE A 223 -12.97 25.71 -7.23
C PHE A 223 -12.92 24.64 -8.33
N GLU A 224 -13.56 23.50 -8.12
CA GLU A 224 -13.43 22.35 -9.02
C GLU A 224 -13.94 22.64 -10.45
N PRO A 225 -15.09 23.29 -10.68
CA PRO A 225 -15.58 23.51 -12.04
C PRO A 225 -14.58 24.28 -12.92
N ALA A 226 -14.05 25.39 -12.40
CA ALA A 226 -13.07 26.22 -13.12
C ALA A 226 -11.73 25.48 -13.31
N PHE A 227 -11.30 24.71 -12.31
CA PHE A 227 -10.08 23.91 -12.39
C PHE A 227 -10.18 22.82 -13.47
N VAL A 228 -11.30 22.10 -13.54
CA VAL A 228 -11.53 21.05 -14.54
C VAL A 228 -11.63 21.62 -15.95
N GLU A 229 -12.23 22.79 -16.10
CA GLU A 229 -12.25 23.51 -17.38
C GLU A 229 -10.82 23.87 -17.83
N ALA A 230 -9.99 24.41 -16.95
CA ALA A 230 -8.58 24.70 -17.25
C ALA A 230 -7.79 23.43 -17.63
N LEU A 231 -8.03 22.29 -16.95
CA LEU A 231 -7.39 21.01 -17.26
C LEU A 231 -7.72 20.47 -18.66
N ALA A 232 -8.80 20.93 -19.30
CA ALA A 232 -9.15 20.51 -20.66
C ALA A 232 -8.07 20.90 -21.69
N ALA A 233 -7.26 21.93 -21.40
CA ALA A 233 -6.15 22.36 -22.23
C ALA A 233 -4.92 21.42 -22.17
N ALA A 234 -4.89 20.47 -21.24
CA ALA A 234 -3.79 19.53 -21.06
C ALA A 234 -4.05 18.21 -21.82
N PRO A 235 -3.52 18.01 -23.05
CA PRO A 235 -3.85 16.82 -23.86
C PRO A 235 -3.23 15.54 -23.29
N SER A 236 -4.02 14.47 -23.26
CA SER A 236 -3.54 13.12 -22.93
C SER A 236 -3.05 12.42 -24.19
N ASN A 237 -1.99 11.62 -24.08
CA ASN A 237 -1.55 10.72 -25.16
C ASN A 237 -2.51 9.51 -25.32
N LEU A 238 -3.45 9.32 -24.38
CA LEU A 238 -4.40 8.21 -24.39
C LEU A 238 -5.79 8.67 -24.86
N PRO A 239 -6.31 8.12 -25.98
CA PRO A 239 -7.62 8.51 -26.52
C PRO A 239 -8.77 8.35 -25.53
N ARG A 240 -8.70 7.37 -24.60
CA ARG A 240 -9.74 7.15 -23.59
C ARG A 240 -9.96 8.34 -22.66
N PHE A 241 -8.93 9.15 -22.42
CA PHE A 241 -9.00 10.34 -21.57
C PHE A 241 -9.15 11.61 -22.40
N GLY A 242 -8.49 11.68 -23.57
CA GLY A 242 -8.48 12.86 -24.43
C GLY A 242 -7.66 14.01 -23.85
N ASN A 243 -7.97 14.49 -22.64
CA ASN A 243 -7.27 15.56 -21.95
C ASN A 243 -7.38 15.44 -20.41
N GLY A 244 -6.83 16.41 -19.68
CA GLY A 244 -6.83 16.47 -18.23
C GLY A 244 -8.23 16.45 -17.60
N SER A 245 -9.25 17.00 -18.27
CA SER A 245 -10.64 16.90 -17.79
C SER A 245 -11.18 15.46 -17.83
N GLY A 246 -10.78 14.67 -18.83
CA GLY A 246 -11.12 13.25 -18.91
C GLY A 246 -10.40 12.43 -17.84
N VAL A 247 -9.12 12.74 -17.58
CA VAL A 247 -8.36 12.16 -16.45
C VAL A 247 -9.06 12.49 -15.13
N TRP A 248 -9.47 13.74 -14.93
CA TRP A 248 -10.16 14.17 -13.72
C TRP A 248 -11.44 13.36 -13.47
N ASN A 249 -12.32 13.28 -14.47
CA ASN A 249 -13.62 12.64 -14.31
C ASN A 249 -13.53 11.11 -14.16
N GLN A 250 -12.56 10.47 -14.82
CA GLN A 250 -12.44 9.00 -14.81
C GLN A 250 -11.54 8.46 -13.70
N ILE A 251 -10.56 9.23 -13.22
CA ILE A 251 -9.58 8.78 -12.21
C ILE A 251 -9.72 9.57 -10.90
N ILE A 252 -9.74 10.90 -10.98
CA ILE A 252 -9.60 11.73 -9.77
C ILE A 252 -10.91 11.81 -9.00
N ARG A 253 -12.01 12.19 -9.66
CA ARG A 253 -13.34 12.31 -9.03
C ARG A 253 -13.76 11.01 -8.31
N PRO A 254 -13.62 9.81 -8.90
CA PRO A 254 -13.97 8.57 -8.20
C PRO A 254 -13.03 8.19 -7.06
N ALA A 255 -11.84 8.78 -6.98
CA ALA A 255 -10.85 8.51 -5.94
C ALA A 255 -10.97 9.48 -4.74
N VAL A 256 -11.80 10.52 -4.83
CA VAL A 256 -12.08 11.41 -3.71
C VAL A 256 -12.76 10.63 -2.58
N VAL A 257 -12.28 10.86 -1.36
CA VAL A 257 -12.80 10.24 -0.14
C VAL A 257 -13.28 11.35 0.80
N ASP A 258 -14.55 11.30 1.15
CA ASP A 258 -15.19 12.09 2.21
C ASP A 258 -15.54 11.22 3.42
N LEU A 259 -15.98 11.84 4.52
CA LEU A 259 -16.39 11.12 5.72
C LEU A 259 -17.58 10.18 5.46
N ASP A 260 -18.48 10.55 4.57
CA ASP A 260 -19.61 9.71 4.14
C ASP A 260 -19.13 8.38 3.55
N ARG A 261 -18.16 8.43 2.64
CA ARG A 261 -17.53 7.22 2.08
C ARG A 261 -16.73 6.42 3.11
N VAL A 262 -16.05 7.08 4.06
CA VAL A 262 -15.35 6.39 5.16
C VAL A 262 -16.33 5.63 6.06
N LEU A 263 -17.45 6.28 6.41
CA LEU A 263 -18.52 5.67 7.20
C LEU A 263 -19.18 4.52 6.44
N ALA A 264 -19.45 4.68 5.14
CA ALA A 264 -20.02 3.63 4.30
C ALA A 264 -19.08 2.43 4.16
N HIS A 265 -17.78 2.72 3.99
CA HIS A 265 -16.73 1.72 3.98
C HIS A 265 -16.76 0.89 5.25
N HIS A 266 -16.68 1.54 6.42
CA HIS A 266 -16.67 0.83 7.69
C HIS A 266 -17.98 0.06 7.91
N ALA A 267 -19.15 0.67 7.65
CA ALA A 267 -20.47 0.04 7.82
C ALA A 267 -20.61 -1.27 7.03
N ILE A 268 -20.14 -1.31 5.78
CA ILE A 268 -20.18 -2.53 4.95
C ILE A 268 -19.20 -3.59 5.49
N SER A 269 -18.00 -3.17 5.90
CA SER A 269 -16.96 -4.08 6.42
C SER A 269 -17.35 -4.77 7.73
N LEU A 270 -18.19 -4.14 8.55
CA LEU A 270 -18.66 -4.71 9.83
C LEU A 270 -19.31 -6.10 9.69
N ILE A 271 -19.93 -6.41 8.54
CA ILE A 271 -20.59 -7.71 8.32
C ILE A 271 -19.59 -8.88 8.40
N TYR A 272 -18.33 -8.66 8.01
CA TYR A 272 -17.30 -9.70 7.95
C TYR A 272 -16.19 -9.53 8.98
N GLY A 273 -16.45 -8.72 10.02
CA GLY A 273 -15.42 -8.20 10.92
C GLY A 273 -14.53 -7.20 10.22
N SER A 274 -14.31 -6.02 10.80
CA SER A 274 -13.38 -5.07 10.19
C SER A 274 -11.96 -5.37 10.66
N PRO A 275 -10.95 -5.44 9.76
CA PRO A 275 -9.55 -5.44 10.20
C PRO A 275 -9.19 -4.19 11.01
N ASP A 276 -10.02 -3.14 10.95
CA ASP A 276 -9.88 -1.94 11.77
C ASP A 276 -10.06 -2.22 13.28
N ASP A 277 -10.78 -3.28 13.66
CA ASP A 277 -10.95 -3.67 15.07
C ASP A 277 -9.61 -4.09 15.69
N GLU A 278 -8.73 -4.72 14.90
CA GLU A 278 -7.35 -5.05 15.29
C GLU A 278 -6.47 -3.79 15.40
N ASN A 279 -6.82 -2.71 14.69
CA ASN A 279 -6.14 -1.42 14.72
C ASN A 279 -6.76 -0.41 15.71
N GLY A 280 -7.62 -0.87 16.63
CA GLY A 280 -8.26 -0.02 17.63
C GLY A 280 -9.32 0.92 17.06
N GLY A 281 -10.05 0.49 16.02
CA GLY A 281 -11.09 1.26 15.35
C GLY A 281 -10.57 2.29 14.35
N ARG A 282 -9.41 2.07 13.74
CA ARG A 282 -8.76 3.06 12.85
C ARG A 282 -8.88 2.67 11.38
N VAL A 283 -9.43 3.59 10.58
CA VAL A 283 -9.46 3.52 9.11
C VAL A 283 -8.53 4.59 8.56
N TYR A 284 -7.29 4.21 8.21
CA TYR A 284 -6.25 5.14 7.74
C TYR A 284 -6.06 6.37 8.66
N SER A 285 -6.52 7.56 8.24
CA SER A 285 -6.42 8.83 9.00
C SER A 285 -7.70 9.18 9.77
N TYR A 286 -8.58 8.20 9.99
CA TYR A 286 -9.87 8.38 10.66
C TYR A 286 -9.98 7.43 11.86
N ASP A 287 -10.39 7.99 12.99
CA ASP A 287 -10.82 7.21 14.15
C ASP A 287 -12.32 6.91 13.99
N MET A 288 -12.69 5.64 14.15
CA MET A 288 -14.05 5.14 14.04
C MET A 288 -14.55 4.71 15.41
N GLU A 289 -15.77 5.12 15.75
CA GLU A 289 -16.46 4.73 16.97
C GLU A 289 -17.81 4.11 16.61
N ILE A 290 -18.05 2.90 17.12
CA ILE A 290 -19.33 2.20 16.98
C ILE A 290 -20.21 2.60 18.16
N LEU A 291 -21.23 3.43 17.90
CA LEU A 291 -22.15 3.91 18.93
C LEU A 291 -23.31 2.94 19.17
N ASP A 292 -23.73 2.23 18.12
CA ASP A 292 -24.72 1.16 18.18
C ASP A 292 -24.49 0.20 17.02
N GLN A 293 -24.73 -1.10 17.25
CA GLN A 293 -24.59 -2.10 16.21
C GLN A 293 -25.45 -3.33 16.52
N GLU A 294 -26.16 -3.81 15.51
CA GLU A 294 -26.77 -5.13 15.52
C GLU A 294 -26.62 -5.80 14.16
N ILE A 295 -26.03 -7.00 14.15
CA ILE A 295 -25.83 -7.81 12.95
C ILE A 295 -26.61 -9.13 13.09
N ARG A 296 -27.31 -9.51 12.02
CA ARG A 296 -28.06 -10.77 11.91
C ARG A 296 -27.77 -11.43 10.56
N SER A 297 -27.38 -12.70 10.59
CA SER A 297 -27.26 -13.53 9.41
C SER A 297 -28.53 -14.33 9.15
N ARG A 298 -28.84 -14.56 7.86
CA ARG A 298 -29.92 -15.45 7.41
C ARG A 298 -29.48 -16.17 6.13
N GLY A 299 -29.08 -17.42 6.26
CA GLY A 299 -28.43 -18.15 5.16
C GLY A 299 -27.11 -17.48 4.78
N ARG A 300 -26.92 -17.19 3.49
CA ARG A 300 -25.75 -16.45 2.97
C ARG A 300 -25.89 -14.92 3.08
N GLY A 301 -27.07 -14.42 3.44
CA GLY A 301 -27.35 -12.98 3.56
C GLY A 301 -27.13 -12.46 4.97
N HIS A 302 -26.86 -11.15 5.06
CA HIS A 302 -26.62 -10.46 6.32
C HIS A 302 -27.39 -9.14 6.36
N LEU A 303 -27.87 -8.78 7.55
CA LEU A 303 -28.40 -7.46 7.85
C LEU A 303 -27.57 -6.87 8.98
N ALA A 304 -27.04 -5.67 8.77
CA ALA A 304 -26.45 -4.85 9.81
C ALA A 304 -27.23 -3.54 9.93
N VAL A 305 -27.47 -3.07 11.15
CA VAL A 305 -28.01 -1.73 11.43
C VAL A 305 -27.28 -1.16 12.63
N GLY A 306 -27.04 0.14 12.62
CA GLY A 306 -26.27 0.75 13.69
C GLY A 306 -26.08 2.25 13.55
N ARG A 307 -25.21 2.75 14.40
CA ARG A 307 -24.72 4.13 14.45
C ARG A 307 -23.21 4.13 14.49
N LEU A 308 -22.61 4.94 13.62
CA LEU A 308 -21.18 5.12 13.56
C LEU A 308 -20.84 6.60 13.72
N ARG A 309 -19.69 6.86 14.33
CA ARG A 309 -19.04 8.16 14.35
C ARG A 309 -17.66 8.02 13.75
N ALA A 310 -17.29 8.95 12.89
CA ALA A 310 -15.96 9.01 12.29
C ALA A 310 -15.35 10.38 12.57
N ARG A 311 -14.11 10.41 13.07
CA ARG A 311 -13.35 11.63 13.30
C ARG A 311 -12.05 11.62 12.52
N SER A 312 -11.78 12.68 11.79
CA SER A 312 -10.50 12.87 11.07
C SER A 312 -9.38 13.18 12.06
N ARG A 313 -8.29 12.41 12.05
CA ARG A 313 -7.08 12.71 12.84
C ARG A 313 -6.30 13.92 12.34
N ARG A 314 -6.55 14.32 11.09
CA ARG A 314 -5.86 15.45 10.44
C ARG A 314 -6.56 16.78 10.65
N THR A 315 -7.88 16.80 10.47
CA THR A 315 -8.69 18.04 10.52
C THR A 315 -9.56 18.15 11.76
N TRP A 316 -9.69 17.06 12.53
CA TRP A 316 -10.64 16.91 13.63
C TRP A 316 -12.11 17.07 13.27
N ASN A 317 -12.43 17.11 11.98
CA ASN A 317 -13.80 17.03 11.53
C ASN A 317 -14.42 15.70 11.93
N GLU A 318 -15.66 15.74 12.38
CA GLU A 318 -16.42 14.60 12.87
C GLU A 318 -17.75 14.50 12.13
N ALA A 319 -18.20 13.28 11.90
CA ALA A 319 -19.52 13.00 11.37
C ALA A 319 -20.10 11.77 12.06
N GLU A 320 -21.38 11.84 12.39
CA GLU A 320 -22.20 10.70 12.82
C GLU A 320 -23.16 10.30 11.72
N THR A 321 -23.40 8.99 11.58
CA THR A 321 -24.43 8.48 10.68
C THR A 321 -25.13 7.29 11.32
N TYR A 322 -26.41 7.16 10.99
CA TYR A 322 -27.13 5.90 11.08
C TYR A 322 -26.84 5.10 9.82
N PHE A 323 -26.76 3.78 9.93
CA PHE A 323 -26.55 2.93 8.77
C PHE A 323 -27.46 1.70 8.79
N VAL A 324 -27.83 1.25 7.60
CA VAL A 324 -28.35 -0.10 7.36
C VAL A 324 -27.57 -0.72 6.22
N VAL A 325 -27.05 -1.92 6.41
CA VAL A 325 -26.43 -2.72 5.34
C VAL A 325 -27.21 -4.00 5.15
N VAL A 326 -27.73 -4.18 3.94
CA VAL A 326 -28.36 -5.42 3.46
C VAL A 326 -27.41 -6.09 2.49
N HIS A 327 -26.93 -7.28 2.85
CA HIS A 327 -26.16 -8.15 1.98
C HIS A 327 -27.06 -9.31 1.53
N PHE A 328 -27.29 -9.42 0.22
CA PHE A 328 -28.24 -10.37 -0.38
C PHE A 328 -27.66 -11.80 -0.52
N GLY A 329 -26.37 -11.98 -0.25
CA GLY A 329 -25.61 -13.18 -0.58
C GLY A 329 -24.84 -12.99 -1.89
N GLY A 330 -23.55 -13.34 -1.90
CA GLY A 330 -22.69 -13.06 -3.04
C GLY A 330 -22.14 -11.63 -3.02
N LEU A 331 -22.06 -10.98 -4.17
CA LEU A 331 -21.40 -9.66 -4.30
C LEU A 331 -22.39 -8.48 -4.24
N ASP A 332 -23.66 -8.74 -3.94
CA ASP A 332 -24.71 -7.72 -3.90
C ASP A 332 -24.86 -7.14 -2.49
N PHE A 333 -24.38 -5.91 -2.32
CA PHE A 333 -24.50 -5.12 -1.10
C PHE A 333 -25.34 -3.87 -1.36
N HIS A 334 -26.20 -3.55 -0.40
CA HIS A 334 -26.92 -2.30 -0.34
C HIS A 334 -26.77 -1.69 1.04
N ALA A 335 -25.94 -0.66 1.14
CA ALA A 335 -25.79 0.12 2.35
C ALA A 335 -26.53 1.46 2.19
N VAL A 336 -27.26 1.89 3.21
CA VAL A 336 -27.88 3.22 3.23
C VAL A 336 -27.39 3.93 4.48
N LEU A 337 -26.84 5.12 4.28
CA LEU A 337 -26.38 6.00 5.34
C LEU A 337 -27.38 7.14 5.49
N GLY A 338 -27.98 7.23 6.67
CA GLY A 338 -28.96 8.24 7.04
C GLY A 338 -28.37 9.26 8.01
N GLN A 339 -28.62 10.53 7.74
CA GLN A 339 -28.33 11.65 8.63
C GLN A 339 -29.66 12.18 9.21
N ASP A 340 -29.60 12.89 10.32
CA ASP A 340 -30.73 13.65 10.89
C ASP A 340 -31.96 12.81 11.32
N MET A 341 -31.71 11.64 11.93
CA MET A 341 -32.77 10.84 12.57
C MET A 341 -32.76 11.03 14.08
N GLU A 342 -33.93 11.23 14.68
CA GLU A 342 -34.08 11.25 16.13
C GLU A 342 -33.83 9.86 16.74
N LEU A 343 -33.25 9.82 17.94
CA LEU A 343 -32.81 8.56 18.54
C LEU A 343 -33.98 7.59 18.78
N ASP A 344 -35.14 8.09 19.20
CA ASP A 344 -36.34 7.29 19.45
C ASP A 344 -36.93 6.73 18.15
N GLU A 345 -36.93 7.52 17.07
CA GLU A 345 -37.38 7.09 15.75
C GLU A 345 -36.47 5.98 15.20
N TYR A 346 -35.15 6.16 15.34
CA TYR A 346 -34.16 5.16 14.99
C TYR A 346 -34.36 3.84 15.75
N GLN A 347 -34.55 3.89 17.08
CA GLN A 347 -34.76 2.67 17.87
C GLN A 347 -36.05 1.94 17.46
N ALA A 348 -37.14 2.67 17.22
CA ALA A 348 -38.38 2.10 16.73
C ALA A 348 -38.25 1.52 15.32
N PHE A 349 -37.49 2.16 14.43
CA PHE A 349 -37.16 1.64 13.10
C PHE A 349 -36.31 0.38 13.19
N LYS A 350 -35.22 0.38 13.97
CA LYS A 350 -34.32 -0.76 14.19
C LYS A 350 -35.07 -2.01 14.63
N LEU A 351 -35.97 -1.88 15.62
CA LEU A 351 -36.79 -3.00 16.11
C LEU A 351 -37.71 -3.57 15.01
N ARG A 352 -38.37 -2.70 14.23
CA ARG A 352 -39.23 -3.12 13.10
C ARG A 352 -38.42 -3.75 11.97
N LEU A 353 -37.27 -3.20 11.63
CA LEU A 353 -36.36 -3.72 10.62
C LEU A 353 -35.87 -5.12 10.99
N MET A 354 -35.46 -5.32 12.24
CA MET A 354 -35.01 -6.62 12.74
C MET A 354 -36.14 -7.65 12.77
N ALA A 355 -37.34 -7.26 13.21
CA ALA A 355 -38.51 -8.14 13.17
C ALA A 355 -38.88 -8.53 11.72
N THR A 356 -38.83 -7.58 10.80
CA THR A 356 -39.11 -7.80 9.36
C THR A 356 -38.07 -8.71 8.73
N TYR A 357 -36.78 -8.53 9.04
CA TYR A 357 -35.73 -9.42 8.54
C TYR A 357 -35.85 -10.86 9.08
N ARG A 358 -36.33 -11.01 10.32
CA ARG A 358 -36.53 -12.33 10.93
C ARG A 358 -37.70 -13.10 10.33
N ALA A 359 -38.83 -12.43 10.07
CA ALA A 359 -40.09 -13.08 9.69
C ALA A 359 -40.54 -12.85 8.24
N GLY A 360 -40.10 -11.77 7.60
CA GLY A 360 -40.50 -11.34 6.25
C GLY A 360 -39.49 -11.68 5.15
N SER A 361 -39.79 -11.25 3.92
CA SER A 361 -38.92 -11.39 2.76
C SER A 361 -37.89 -10.26 2.67
N LEU A 362 -36.83 -10.44 1.87
CA LEU A 362 -35.89 -9.34 1.59
C LEU A 362 -36.57 -8.16 0.85
N ALA A 363 -37.63 -8.43 0.09
CA ALA A 363 -38.42 -7.36 -0.55
C ALA A 363 -39.13 -6.48 0.49
N ASP A 364 -39.65 -7.08 1.56
CA ASP A 364 -40.28 -6.34 2.67
C ASP A 364 -39.26 -5.47 3.40
N VAL A 365 -38.04 -5.99 3.61
CA VAL A 365 -36.92 -5.25 4.21
C VAL A 365 -36.53 -4.05 3.35
N MET A 366 -36.38 -4.25 2.04
CA MET A 366 -36.03 -3.16 1.11
C MET A 366 -37.15 -2.13 0.98
N SER A 367 -38.41 -2.55 1.00
CA SER A 367 -39.56 -1.64 1.00
C SER A 367 -39.57 -0.78 2.26
N LEU A 368 -39.37 -1.39 3.44
CA LEU A 368 -39.29 -0.68 4.71
C LEU A 368 -38.14 0.33 4.71
N LEU A 369 -36.95 -0.09 4.28
CA LEU A 369 -35.76 0.76 4.18
C LEU A 369 -36.01 1.96 3.26
N SER A 370 -36.55 1.74 2.07
CA SER A 370 -36.84 2.83 1.13
C SER A 370 -37.93 3.80 1.62
N SER A 371 -38.84 3.34 2.48
CA SER A 371 -39.95 4.16 2.97
C SER A 371 -39.64 4.95 4.23
N GLU A 372 -38.82 4.40 5.13
CA GLU A 372 -38.64 4.93 6.49
C GLU A 372 -37.20 5.32 6.83
N PHE A 373 -36.23 4.99 5.98
CA PHE A 373 -34.82 5.30 6.22
C PHE A 373 -34.28 6.21 5.10
N PRO A 374 -34.46 7.54 5.24
CA PRO A 374 -33.90 8.48 4.27
C PRO A 374 -32.37 8.44 4.34
N GLY A 375 -31.71 8.40 3.19
CA GLY A 375 -30.27 8.33 3.17
C GLY A 375 -29.69 8.15 1.78
N LYS A 376 -28.36 8.22 1.72
CA LYS A 376 -27.60 7.96 0.50
C LYS A 376 -27.27 6.48 0.42
N ALA A 377 -27.52 5.90 -0.75
CA ALA A 377 -27.21 4.49 -1.00
C ALA A 377 -25.75 4.33 -1.45
N HIS A 378 -25.12 3.30 -0.92
CA HIS A 378 -23.76 2.87 -1.21
C HIS A 378 -23.74 1.39 -1.56
N ARG A 379 -22.74 0.99 -2.35
CA ARG A 379 -22.54 -0.37 -2.84
C ARG A 379 -21.14 -0.86 -2.51
N LEU A 380 -20.85 -2.10 -2.88
CA LEU A 380 -19.51 -2.68 -2.79
C LEU A 380 -18.44 -1.84 -3.53
N ASP A 381 -18.83 -1.08 -4.56
CA ASP A 381 -17.96 -0.18 -5.32
C ASP A 381 -17.48 1.04 -4.52
N ASP A 382 -18.17 1.40 -3.44
CA ASP A 382 -17.80 2.53 -2.58
C ASP A 382 -16.73 2.16 -1.55
N LEU A 383 -16.49 0.87 -1.32
CA LEU A 383 -15.40 0.39 -0.46
C LEU A 383 -14.03 0.84 -1.01
N PHE A 384 -13.07 1.05 -0.10
CA PHE A 384 -11.67 1.19 -0.47
C PHE A 384 -11.14 -0.11 -1.08
N ARG A 385 -10.22 0.02 -2.05
CA ARG A 385 -9.82 -1.09 -2.93
C ARG A 385 -9.32 -2.34 -2.19
N ASP A 386 -8.55 -2.15 -1.12
CA ASP A 386 -7.97 -3.29 -0.39
C ASP A 386 -9.05 -4.06 0.36
N GLU A 387 -9.96 -3.34 1.00
CA GLU A 387 -11.08 -3.93 1.71
C GLU A 387 -12.14 -4.52 0.77
N GLN A 388 -12.37 -3.87 -0.37
CA GLN A 388 -13.19 -4.41 -1.43
C GLN A 388 -12.68 -5.80 -1.87
N ARG A 389 -11.36 -5.93 -2.07
CA ARG A 389 -10.73 -7.22 -2.42
C ARG A 389 -10.87 -8.24 -1.28
N ARG A 390 -10.72 -7.83 -0.03
CA ARG A 390 -10.89 -8.70 1.15
C ARG A 390 -12.31 -9.25 1.22
N VAL A 391 -13.33 -8.37 1.17
CA VAL A 391 -14.75 -8.76 1.22
C VAL A 391 -15.10 -9.66 0.04
N ILE A 392 -14.65 -9.36 -1.18
CA ILE A 392 -14.82 -10.24 -2.35
C ILE A 392 -14.20 -11.62 -2.08
N GLY A 393 -12.98 -11.65 -1.53
CA GLY A 393 -12.30 -12.89 -1.17
C GLY A 393 -13.10 -13.74 -0.17
N ILE A 394 -13.61 -13.12 0.90
CA ILE A 394 -14.41 -13.80 1.92
C ILE A 394 -15.72 -14.35 1.33
N VAL A 395 -16.44 -13.53 0.56
CA VAL A 395 -17.70 -13.95 -0.08
C VAL A 395 -17.47 -15.11 -1.05
N LEU A 396 -16.35 -15.09 -1.79
CA LEU A 396 -16.05 -16.12 -2.78
C LEU A 396 -15.45 -17.38 -2.15
N ALA A 397 -14.80 -17.30 -0.98
CA ALA A 397 -14.20 -18.45 -0.30
C ALA A 397 -15.22 -19.58 -0.10
N ASP A 398 -16.42 -19.26 0.39
CA ASP A 398 -17.51 -20.24 0.56
C ASP A 398 -17.88 -20.94 -0.76
N ARG A 399 -17.84 -20.22 -1.89
CA ARG A 399 -18.15 -20.79 -3.20
C ARG A 399 -16.99 -21.60 -3.75
N PHE A 400 -15.76 -21.17 -3.47
CA PHE A 400 -14.57 -21.92 -3.86
C PHE A 400 -14.47 -23.23 -3.11
N GLU A 401 -14.79 -23.28 -1.82
CA GLU A 401 -14.86 -24.55 -1.08
C GLU A 401 -15.89 -25.52 -1.71
N ASP A 402 -17.08 -25.03 -2.06
CA ASP A 402 -18.11 -25.84 -2.74
C ASP A 402 -17.61 -26.39 -4.09
N TYR A 403 -16.92 -25.55 -4.88
CA TYR A 403 -16.31 -25.98 -6.14
C TYR A 403 -15.19 -26.99 -5.93
N GLN A 404 -14.35 -26.75 -4.93
CA GLN A 404 -13.23 -27.61 -4.61
C GLN A 404 -13.70 -29.00 -4.17
N ARG A 405 -14.70 -29.08 -3.27
CA ARG A 405 -15.33 -30.35 -2.87
C ARG A 405 -15.95 -31.08 -4.07
N SER A 406 -16.55 -30.33 -5.01
CA SER A 406 -17.13 -30.91 -6.23
C SER A 406 -16.05 -31.47 -7.16
N PHE A 407 -14.94 -30.74 -7.35
CA PHE A 407 -13.80 -31.20 -8.14
C PHE A 407 -13.08 -32.38 -7.49
N GLU A 408 -12.93 -32.37 -6.17
CA GLU A 408 -12.36 -33.47 -5.41
C GLU A 408 -13.25 -34.72 -5.50
N HIS A 409 -14.57 -34.57 -5.37
CA HIS A 409 -15.49 -35.68 -5.55
C HIS A 409 -15.36 -36.30 -6.95
N LEU A 410 -15.27 -35.47 -7.99
CA LEU A 410 -15.09 -35.92 -9.38
C LEU A 410 -13.73 -36.61 -9.59
N ALA A 411 -12.65 -36.05 -9.04
CA ALA A 411 -11.32 -36.64 -9.12
C ALA A 411 -11.25 -38.00 -8.42
N ASN A 412 -11.86 -38.13 -7.24
CA ASN A 412 -11.92 -39.38 -6.49
C ASN A 412 -12.79 -40.43 -7.18
N GLN A 413 -13.91 -40.04 -7.79
CA GLN A 413 -14.77 -40.97 -8.55
C GLN A 413 -14.05 -41.58 -9.76
N ASP A 414 -13.27 -40.76 -10.45
CA ASP A 414 -12.60 -41.15 -11.70
C ASP A 414 -11.12 -41.53 -11.48
N GLU A 415 -10.68 -41.77 -10.24
CA GLU A 415 -9.26 -42.03 -9.93
C GLU A 415 -8.69 -43.20 -10.75
N GLU A 416 -9.40 -44.33 -10.81
CA GLU A 416 -8.97 -45.49 -11.60
C GLU A 416 -8.91 -45.17 -13.10
N VAL A 417 -9.84 -44.35 -13.59
CA VAL A 417 -9.89 -43.91 -15.00
C VAL A 417 -8.71 -42.99 -15.29
N LEU A 418 -8.44 -42.00 -14.44
CA LEU A 418 -7.30 -41.07 -14.55
C LEU A 418 -5.97 -41.83 -14.55
N ASN A 419 -5.81 -42.77 -13.61
CA ASN A 419 -4.62 -43.63 -13.53
C ASN A 419 -4.46 -44.48 -14.79
N ARG A 420 -5.54 -45.06 -15.31
CA ARG A 420 -5.50 -45.87 -16.53
C ARG A 420 -5.19 -45.03 -17.77
N LEU A 421 -5.78 -43.84 -17.91
CA LEU A 421 -5.51 -42.93 -19.02
C LEU A 421 -4.04 -42.47 -19.02
N GLY A 422 -3.50 -42.15 -17.84
CA GLY A 422 -2.09 -41.82 -17.64
C GLY A 422 -1.16 -42.96 -18.06
N GLN A 423 -1.42 -44.19 -17.60
CA GLN A 423 -0.65 -45.38 -17.99
C GLN A 423 -0.70 -45.66 -19.50
N LEU A 424 -1.84 -45.38 -20.14
CA LEU A 424 -2.01 -45.53 -21.58
C LEU A 424 -1.42 -44.37 -22.39
N ASN A 425 -0.85 -43.34 -21.73
CA ASN A 425 -0.44 -42.08 -22.34
C ASN A 425 -1.55 -41.44 -23.20
N TYR A 426 -2.81 -41.65 -22.82
CA TYR A 426 -3.95 -41.08 -23.53
C TYR A 426 -4.26 -39.68 -22.96
N PRO A 427 -4.46 -38.65 -23.81
CA PRO A 427 -4.75 -37.30 -23.33
C PRO A 427 -6.01 -37.26 -22.44
N ILE A 428 -5.84 -36.86 -21.18
CA ILE A 428 -6.97 -36.75 -20.25
C ILE A 428 -7.96 -35.68 -20.75
N PRO A 429 -9.25 -36.02 -20.90
CA PRO A 429 -10.30 -35.06 -21.30
C PRO A 429 -10.34 -33.82 -20.41
N LYS A 430 -10.70 -32.66 -20.97
CA LYS A 430 -10.69 -31.37 -20.26
C LYS A 430 -11.44 -31.37 -18.91
N PRO A 431 -12.66 -31.94 -18.79
CA PRO A 431 -13.37 -31.95 -17.51
C PRO A 431 -12.66 -32.75 -16.42
N LEU A 432 -12.13 -33.93 -16.76
CA LEU A 432 -11.37 -34.79 -15.85
C LEU A 432 -10.04 -34.15 -15.45
N ARG A 433 -9.39 -33.47 -16.40
CA ARG A 433 -8.15 -32.74 -16.13
C ARG A 433 -8.35 -31.59 -15.15
N ALA A 434 -9.46 -30.86 -15.25
CA ALA A 434 -9.77 -29.76 -14.35
C ALA A 434 -10.01 -30.24 -12.91
N ALA A 435 -10.69 -31.38 -12.74
CA ALA A 435 -10.85 -32.02 -11.44
C ALA A 435 -9.52 -32.52 -10.87
N ALA A 436 -8.74 -33.22 -11.70
CA ALA A 436 -7.42 -33.71 -11.34
C ALA A 436 -6.46 -32.58 -10.93
N SER A 437 -6.43 -31.47 -11.68
CA SER A 437 -5.58 -30.32 -11.36
C SER A 437 -5.98 -29.65 -10.06
N ALA A 438 -7.27 -29.36 -9.89
CA ALA A 438 -7.78 -28.72 -8.67
C ALA A 438 -7.52 -29.58 -7.42
N TYR A 439 -7.63 -30.90 -7.55
CA TYR A 439 -7.33 -31.83 -6.47
C TYR A 439 -5.83 -31.89 -6.14
N ILE A 440 -4.94 -31.98 -7.14
CA ILE A 440 -3.48 -31.98 -6.91
C ILE A 440 -3.02 -30.66 -6.30
N ASP A 441 -3.48 -29.52 -6.81
CA ASP A 441 -3.11 -28.20 -6.30
C ASP A 441 -3.52 -28.06 -4.83
N HIS A 442 -4.79 -28.30 -4.51
CA HIS A 442 -5.29 -28.15 -3.15
C HIS A 442 -4.57 -29.07 -2.15
N HIS A 443 -4.42 -30.36 -2.48
CA HIS A 443 -3.78 -31.31 -1.57
C HIS A 443 -2.29 -31.02 -1.39
N LEU A 444 -1.59 -30.53 -2.42
CA LEU A 444 -0.20 -30.08 -2.27
C LEU A 444 -0.09 -28.87 -1.35
N GLU A 445 -0.96 -27.87 -1.53
CA GLU A 445 -1.03 -26.70 -0.65
C GLU A 445 -1.30 -27.09 0.80
N GLU A 446 -2.26 -27.99 1.04
CA GLU A 446 -2.59 -28.49 2.36
C GLU A 446 -1.40 -29.23 3.00
N GLN A 447 -0.71 -30.11 2.26
CA GLN A 447 0.46 -30.82 2.79
C GLN A 447 1.62 -29.87 3.13
N ILE A 448 1.85 -28.83 2.31
CA ILE A 448 2.85 -27.79 2.61
C ILE A 448 2.43 -26.99 3.86
N ALA A 449 1.16 -26.63 3.99
CA ALA A 449 0.65 -25.93 5.17
C ALA A 449 0.73 -26.80 6.44
N ARG A 450 0.48 -28.11 6.36
CA ARG A 450 0.66 -29.05 7.48
C ARG A 450 2.12 -29.18 7.89
N LEU A 451 3.03 -29.15 6.91
CA LEU A 451 4.48 -29.11 7.15
C LEU A 451 4.88 -27.81 7.88
N GLU A 452 4.30 -26.67 7.50
CA GLU A 452 4.45 -25.38 8.20
C GLU A 452 3.97 -25.43 9.67
N ARG A 453 2.87 -26.17 9.95
CA ARG A 453 2.33 -26.37 11.31
C ARG A 453 3.10 -27.39 12.15
N GLY A 454 3.98 -28.18 11.54
CA GLY A 454 4.78 -29.20 12.23
C GLY A 454 4.08 -30.54 12.43
N GLU A 455 3.11 -30.88 11.58
CA GLU A 455 2.47 -32.20 11.58
C GLU A 455 3.37 -33.22 10.86
N GLU A 456 4.02 -34.11 11.62
CA GLU A 456 5.00 -35.08 11.13
C GLU A 456 4.34 -36.21 10.33
N THR A 457 4.29 -36.09 8.99
CA THR A 457 4.34 -37.18 7.96
C THR A 457 4.04 -36.62 6.54
N THR A 458 4.76 -35.60 6.08
CA THR A 458 4.26 -34.79 4.93
C THR A 458 5.19 -34.65 3.73
N LEU A 459 6.46 -35.10 3.78
CA LEU A 459 7.27 -35.13 2.54
C LEU A 459 6.83 -36.26 1.59
N ALA A 460 6.54 -37.45 2.14
CA ALA A 460 6.05 -38.58 1.36
C ALA A 460 4.64 -38.33 0.77
N GLY A 461 3.81 -37.55 1.46
CA GLY A 461 2.51 -37.10 0.94
C GLY A 461 2.67 -36.18 -0.26
N ILE A 462 3.58 -35.20 -0.16
CA ILE A 462 3.94 -34.31 -1.26
C ILE A 462 4.56 -35.11 -2.43
N GLU A 463 5.44 -36.06 -2.16
CA GLU A 463 6.03 -36.96 -3.17
C GLU A 463 4.95 -37.74 -3.92
N HIS A 464 4.04 -38.38 -3.16
CA HIS A 464 2.94 -39.15 -3.72
C HIS A 464 2.04 -38.28 -4.61
N LEU A 465 1.70 -37.07 -4.15
CA LEU A 465 0.92 -36.10 -4.92
C LEU A 465 1.63 -35.65 -6.20
N HIS A 466 2.94 -35.38 -6.10
CA HIS A 466 3.75 -34.95 -7.23
C HIS A 466 3.86 -36.05 -8.31
N GLU A 467 4.13 -37.29 -7.91
CA GLU A 467 4.18 -38.44 -8.83
C GLU A 467 2.80 -38.77 -9.42
N ARG A 468 1.74 -38.62 -8.62
CA ARG A 468 0.36 -38.78 -9.10
C ARG A 468 -0.01 -37.71 -10.14
N GLY A 469 0.35 -36.45 -9.90
CA GLY A 469 0.20 -35.38 -10.89
C GLY A 469 0.92 -35.71 -12.20
N LYS A 470 2.19 -36.15 -12.14
CA LYS A 470 2.94 -36.60 -13.32
C LYS A 470 2.21 -37.72 -14.06
N ALA A 471 1.71 -38.72 -13.35
CA ALA A 471 0.96 -39.83 -13.95
C ALA A 471 -0.29 -39.33 -14.67
N TRP A 472 -0.95 -38.29 -14.17
CA TRP A 472 -2.10 -37.66 -14.81
C TRP A 472 -1.74 -36.62 -15.89
N GLY A 473 -0.45 -36.40 -16.17
CA GLY A 473 0.01 -35.39 -17.11
C GLY A 473 -0.28 -33.96 -16.66
N TYR A 474 -0.31 -33.73 -15.34
CA TYR A 474 -0.51 -32.43 -14.72
C TYR A 474 0.55 -32.15 -13.66
N LEU A 475 1.21 -30.99 -13.76
CA LEU A 475 2.05 -30.46 -12.69
C LEU A 475 1.55 -29.05 -12.38
N PRO A 476 1.46 -28.66 -11.10
CA PRO A 476 1.12 -27.30 -10.73
C PRO A 476 2.11 -26.29 -11.34
N GLU A 477 1.65 -25.05 -11.50
CA GLU A 477 2.50 -23.98 -12.02
C GLU A 477 3.69 -23.74 -11.09
N THR A 478 4.90 -23.83 -11.65
CA THR A 478 6.16 -23.71 -10.90
C THR A 478 6.23 -22.41 -10.10
N THR A 479 5.83 -21.29 -10.69
CA THR A 479 5.84 -19.95 -10.06
C THR A 479 4.92 -19.87 -8.83
N ILE A 480 3.77 -20.55 -8.87
CA ILE A 480 2.83 -20.61 -7.74
C ILE A 480 3.44 -21.42 -6.60
N LEU A 481 3.99 -22.60 -6.89
CA LEU A 481 4.66 -23.44 -5.89
C LEU A 481 5.87 -22.74 -5.26
N GLU A 482 6.69 -22.05 -6.06
CA GLU A 482 7.81 -21.24 -5.58
C GLU A 482 7.36 -20.22 -4.55
N LYS A 483 6.27 -19.50 -4.84
CA LYS A 483 5.70 -18.50 -3.94
C LYS A 483 5.15 -19.14 -2.65
N ILE A 484 4.37 -20.21 -2.76
CA ILE A 484 3.74 -20.87 -1.60
C ILE A 484 4.80 -21.39 -0.62
N VAL A 485 5.84 -22.06 -1.12
CA VAL A 485 6.90 -22.58 -0.26
C VAL A 485 7.77 -21.45 0.31
N ALA A 486 8.05 -20.39 -0.46
CA ALA A 486 8.75 -19.20 0.05
C ALA A 486 7.98 -18.51 1.20
N GLU A 487 6.67 -18.34 1.05
CA GLU A 487 5.82 -17.75 2.09
C GLU A 487 5.70 -18.63 3.34
N ALA A 488 5.61 -19.96 3.17
CA ALA A 488 5.63 -20.89 4.29
C ALA A 488 6.96 -20.85 5.06
N MET A 489 8.10 -20.77 4.35
CA MET A 489 9.42 -20.60 4.99
C MET A 489 9.49 -19.29 5.77
N LYS A 490 9.02 -18.19 5.16
CA LYS A 490 8.94 -16.87 5.78
C LYS A 490 8.15 -16.91 7.08
N ARG A 491 6.89 -17.37 7.04
CA ARG A 491 6.02 -17.48 8.23
C ARG A 491 6.60 -18.40 9.31
N THR A 492 7.38 -19.41 8.92
CA THR A 492 8.06 -20.30 9.86
C THR A 492 9.22 -19.60 10.56
N LEU A 493 10.01 -18.80 9.84
CA LEU A 493 11.09 -17.99 10.42
C LEU A 493 10.59 -16.81 11.26
N ASP A 494 9.43 -16.24 10.93
CA ASP A 494 8.80 -15.17 11.73
C ASP A 494 8.46 -15.60 13.16
N ARG A 495 8.45 -16.91 13.44
CA ARG A 495 8.23 -17.48 14.79
C ARG A 495 9.53 -17.60 15.61
N ILE A 496 10.67 -17.13 15.10
CA ILE A 496 11.93 -17.14 15.84
C ILE A 496 11.89 -16.05 16.92
N GLU A 497 11.79 -16.50 18.17
CA GLU A 497 11.88 -15.66 19.37
C GLU A 497 12.76 -16.36 20.42
N PRO A 498 13.28 -15.66 21.44
CA PRO A 498 14.23 -16.24 22.41
C PRO A 498 13.74 -17.49 23.15
N GLU A 499 12.43 -17.64 23.33
CA GLU A 499 11.80 -18.78 24.03
C GLU A 499 11.25 -19.86 23.08
N ALA A 500 11.36 -19.66 21.75
CA ALA A 500 10.84 -20.58 20.75
C ALA A 500 11.71 -21.84 20.61
N ASP A 501 11.11 -22.94 20.14
CA ASP A 501 11.86 -24.14 19.75
C ASP A 501 12.57 -23.92 18.41
N LEU A 502 13.75 -23.31 18.48
CA LEU A 502 14.59 -22.97 17.33
C LEU A 502 15.03 -24.20 16.53
N ALA A 503 15.18 -25.36 17.18
CA ALA A 503 15.53 -26.61 16.50
C ALA A 503 14.36 -27.09 15.64
N ALA A 504 13.13 -27.06 16.17
CA ALA A 504 11.93 -27.39 15.41
C ALA A 504 11.70 -26.43 14.23
N ILE A 505 11.89 -25.12 14.44
CA ILE A 505 11.77 -24.12 13.36
C ILE A 505 12.79 -24.39 12.25
N THR A 506 14.05 -24.61 12.59
CA THR A 506 15.11 -24.88 11.61
C THR A 506 14.85 -26.18 10.84
N ALA A 507 14.38 -27.23 11.53
CA ALA A 507 14.00 -28.49 10.90
C ALA A 507 12.85 -28.30 9.89
N ARG A 508 11.83 -27.51 10.24
CA ARG A 508 10.69 -27.19 9.35
C ARG A 508 11.13 -26.44 8.10
N VAL A 509 11.98 -25.42 8.23
CA VAL A 509 12.54 -24.71 7.06
C VAL A 509 13.37 -25.66 6.20
N GLY A 510 14.14 -26.56 6.82
CA GLY A 510 14.86 -27.63 6.12
C GLY A 510 13.94 -28.52 5.28
N LEU A 511 12.83 -28.98 5.86
CA LEU A 511 11.83 -29.79 5.16
C LEU A 511 11.11 -29.03 4.02
N LEU A 512 10.88 -27.73 4.16
CA LEU A 512 10.36 -26.88 3.08
C LEU A 512 11.38 -26.76 1.93
N LEU A 513 12.67 -26.65 2.23
CA LEU A 513 13.73 -26.67 1.21
C LEU A 513 13.85 -28.04 0.53
N ASP A 514 13.64 -29.14 1.26
CA ASP A 514 13.57 -30.49 0.69
C ASP A 514 12.35 -30.63 -0.23
N THR A 515 11.23 -30.01 0.13
CA THR A 515 10.04 -29.89 -0.73
C THR A 515 10.36 -29.16 -2.03
N CYS A 516 11.14 -28.08 -1.99
CA CYS A 516 11.58 -27.39 -3.21
C CYS A 516 12.40 -28.30 -4.14
N ALA A 517 13.35 -29.05 -3.56
CA ALA A 517 14.17 -29.98 -4.33
C ALA A 517 13.33 -31.10 -4.97
N LEU A 518 12.36 -31.63 -4.21
CA LEU A 518 11.45 -32.68 -4.67
C LEU A 518 10.53 -32.22 -5.81
N LEU A 519 9.96 -31.02 -5.69
CA LEU A 519 9.06 -30.44 -6.69
C LEU A 519 9.83 -29.84 -7.89
N GLY A 520 11.16 -29.71 -7.79
CA GLY A 520 12.01 -29.13 -8.82
C GLY A 520 11.88 -27.60 -8.96
N VAL A 521 11.52 -26.91 -7.87
CA VAL A 521 11.23 -25.48 -7.85
C VAL A 521 12.34 -24.66 -7.19
N LYS A 522 12.51 -23.39 -7.59
CA LYS A 522 13.55 -22.50 -7.05
C LYS A 522 12.92 -21.24 -6.45
N PRO A 523 12.53 -21.27 -5.17
CA PRO A 523 11.91 -20.10 -4.55
C PRO A 523 12.88 -18.91 -4.51
N ASP A 524 12.32 -17.69 -4.58
CA ASP A 524 13.07 -16.49 -4.22
C ASP A 524 13.32 -16.49 -2.71
N LEU A 525 14.59 -16.64 -2.33
CA LEU A 525 15.01 -16.72 -0.93
C LEU A 525 15.36 -15.36 -0.33
N TRP A 526 15.33 -14.25 -1.08
CA TRP A 526 15.86 -12.96 -0.61
C TRP A 526 15.23 -12.53 0.74
N GLN A 527 13.90 -12.60 0.87
CA GLN A 527 13.24 -12.22 2.11
C GLN A 527 13.53 -13.20 3.25
N VAL A 528 13.53 -14.51 2.96
CA VAL A 528 13.84 -15.59 3.91
C VAL A 528 15.27 -15.45 4.44
N GLN A 529 16.24 -15.12 3.58
CA GLN A 529 17.63 -14.89 3.94
C GLN A 529 17.79 -13.67 4.87
N ASN A 530 17.10 -12.56 4.57
CA ASN A 530 17.14 -11.36 5.40
C ASN A 530 16.52 -11.58 6.78
N GLN A 531 15.37 -12.26 6.85
CA GLN A 531 14.73 -12.62 8.12
C GLN A 531 15.61 -13.56 8.94
N PHE A 532 16.19 -14.58 8.31
CA PHE A 532 17.13 -15.49 8.94
C PHE A 532 18.34 -14.74 9.52
N LEU A 533 18.95 -13.83 8.76
CA LEU A 533 20.08 -13.01 9.22
C LEU A 533 19.68 -12.07 10.37
N GLY A 534 18.53 -11.41 10.26
CA GLY A 534 17.99 -10.54 11.31
C GLY A 534 17.78 -11.30 12.62
N ALA A 535 17.08 -12.44 12.55
CA ALA A 535 16.83 -13.31 13.70
C ALA A 535 18.13 -13.83 14.31
N PHE A 536 19.10 -14.23 13.49
CA PHE A 536 20.42 -14.68 13.96
C PHE A 536 21.17 -13.56 14.71
N LEU A 537 21.14 -12.32 14.20
CA LEU A 537 21.78 -11.17 14.84
C LEU A 537 21.14 -10.86 16.19
N GLU A 538 19.80 -10.84 16.26
CA GLU A 538 19.05 -10.57 17.49
C GLU A 538 19.32 -11.62 18.57
N LEU A 539 19.24 -12.91 18.24
CA LEU A 539 19.55 -14.00 19.16
C LEU A 539 21.03 -14.03 19.59
N SER A 540 21.93 -13.54 18.73
CA SER A 540 23.36 -13.40 19.07
C SER A 540 23.62 -12.26 20.04
N LEU A 541 22.84 -11.18 19.99
CA LEU A 541 22.93 -10.04 20.91
C LEU A 541 22.37 -10.35 22.30
N THR A 542 21.33 -11.19 22.38
CA THR A 542 20.68 -11.59 23.64
C THR A 542 21.36 -12.77 24.36
N ALA A 543 22.50 -13.26 23.83
CA ALA A 543 23.22 -14.43 24.32
C ALA A 543 22.39 -15.74 24.38
N ALA A 544 21.25 -15.79 23.69
CA ALA A 544 20.41 -16.99 23.55
C ALA A 544 21.06 -18.08 22.67
N MET A 545 22.09 -17.71 21.89
CA MET A 545 22.73 -18.59 20.91
C MET A 545 23.84 -19.48 21.51
N ASN A 546 23.50 -20.72 21.91
CA ASN A 546 24.47 -21.74 22.36
C ASN A 546 25.21 -22.43 21.18
N ALA A 547 26.25 -23.23 21.47
CA ALA A 547 27.08 -23.85 20.43
C ALA A 547 26.29 -24.81 19.49
N PRO A 548 25.41 -25.71 19.98
CA PRO A 548 24.55 -26.54 19.11
C PRO A 548 23.62 -25.75 18.19
N LEU A 549 23.05 -24.64 18.68
CA LEU A 549 22.20 -23.76 17.87
C LEU A 549 23.00 -23.05 16.79
N ARG A 550 24.24 -22.61 17.07
CA ARG A 550 25.10 -22.01 16.04
C ARG A 550 25.41 -22.96 14.90
N GLU A 551 25.64 -24.24 15.19
CA GLU A 551 25.88 -25.26 14.16
C GLU A 551 24.62 -25.52 13.32
N THR A 552 23.45 -25.54 13.98
CA THR A 552 22.14 -25.69 13.34
C THR A 552 21.85 -24.51 12.39
N PHE A 553 22.09 -23.28 12.83
CA PHE A 553 21.98 -22.07 12.00
C PHE A 553 23.02 -22.03 10.87
N ALA A 554 24.27 -22.47 11.10
CA ALA A 554 25.28 -22.54 10.05
C ALA A 554 24.91 -23.55 8.93
N THR A 555 24.31 -24.67 9.32
CA THR A 555 23.77 -25.66 8.39
C THR A 555 22.63 -25.06 7.57
N LEU A 556 21.68 -24.39 8.23
CA LEU A 556 20.57 -23.70 7.54
C LEU A 556 21.07 -22.57 6.62
N ALA A 557 22.04 -21.77 7.05
CA ALA A 557 22.63 -20.71 6.24
C ALA A 557 23.19 -21.25 4.92
N THR A 558 23.90 -22.39 4.98
CA THR A 558 24.42 -23.05 3.79
C THR A 558 23.29 -23.49 2.85
N ARG A 559 22.21 -24.06 3.39
CA ARG A 559 21.03 -24.46 2.61
C ARG A 559 20.27 -23.27 2.01
N LEU A 560 20.27 -22.12 2.69
CA LEU A 560 19.69 -20.87 2.23
C LEU A 560 20.61 -20.07 1.30
N ASN A 561 21.79 -20.59 0.93
CA ASN A 561 22.82 -19.87 0.18
C ASN A 561 23.32 -18.56 0.85
N VAL A 562 23.28 -18.50 2.17
CA VAL A 562 23.87 -17.44 2.98
C VAL A 562 25.29 -17.85 3.36
N SER A 563 26.28 -17.00 3.07
CA SER A 563 27.67 -17.29 3.45
C SER A 563 27.79 -17.43 4.96
N PRO A 564 28.32 -18.55 5.50
CA PRO A 564 28.52 -18.70 6.94
C PRO A 564 29.44 -17.64 7.56
N SER A 565 30.30 -16.99 6.75
CA SER A 565 31.13 -15.87 7.19
C SER A 565 30.32 -14.64 7.64
N LEU A 566 29.10 -14.46 7.10
CA LEU A 566 28.20 -13.38 7.50
C LEU A 566 27.60 -13.61 8.91
N LEU A 567 27.57 -14.85 9.38
CA LEU A 567 27.15 -15.17 10.77
C LEU A 567 28.19 -14.72 11.81
N GLY A 568 29.39 -14.33 11.39
CA GLY A 568 30.41 -13.71 12.25
C GLY A 568 30.54 -12.20 12.04
N TRP A 569 29.77 -11.62 11.11
CA TRP A 569 29.85 -10.22 10.78
C TRP A 569 29.13 -9.38 11.84
N ARG A 570 29.79 -8.32 12.30
CA ARG A 570 29.18 -7.26 13.12
C ARG A 570 29.28 -5.96 12.32
N PRO A 571 28.18 -5.20 12.19
CA PRO A 571 28.21 -3.89 11.55
C PRO A 571 29.17 -2.91 12.25
#